data_AF-A0AAV2PSB4-F1
#
_entry.id   AF-A0AAV2PSB4-F1
#
_cell.length_a   1.000
_cell.length_b   1.000
_cell.length_c   1.000
_cell.angle_alpha   90.00
_cell.angle_beta   90.00
_cell.angle_gamma   90.00
#
_symmetry.space_group_name_H-M   'P 1'
#
loop_
_entity.id
_entity.type
_entity.pdbx_description
1 polymer ?
#
loop_
_entity_poly.entity_id
_entity_poly.type
_entity_poly.pdbx_seq_one_letter_code
_entity_poly.pdbx_strand_id
1 'polypeptide(L)'
;DQCWGLGVGMEYSYTYYGEVWVGIPDVRKQVSGVAVRGDITFQVIDVDRVLAKFNSFEVGDMNGDLPCDRDAQLPVENWAPFPDPKDAKTILDPFRFNMIDVP
;
A
#
# COMPACT_ATOMS: atom_id res chain seq x y z
N ASP A 1 15.78 24.67 -8.91
CA ASP A 1 16.12 23.37 -9.50
C ASP A 1 15.71 22.26 -8.54
N GLN A 2 14.48 21.76 -8.67
CA GLN A 2 14.00 20.61 -7.90
C GLN A 2 14.33 19.34 -8.68
N CYS A 3 15.28 18.55 -8.19
CA CYS A 3 15.51 17.19 -8.65
C CYS A 3 14.35 16.32 -8.18
N TRP A 4 13.37 16.09 -9.05
CA TRP A 4 12.49 14.94 -8.90
C TRP A 4 13.39 13.69 -8.83
N GLY A 5 13.27 12.90 -7.75
CA GLY A 5 14.03 11.65 -7.59
C GLY A 5 13.65 10.56 -8.62
N LEU A 6 12.65 10.85 -9.46
CA LEU A 6 12.10 9.99 -10.49
C LEU A 6 12.52 10.50 -11.88
N GLY A 7 13.41 9.77 -12.55
CA GLY A 7 13.95 10.11 -13.87
C GLY A 7 13.13 9.50 -15.00
N VAL A 8 12.93 10.24 -16.10
CA VAL A 8 12.20 9.77 -17.28
C VAL A 8 12.89 8.54 -17.89
N GLY A 9 12.08 7.54 -18.26
CA GLY A 9 12.55 6.27 -18.81
C GLY A 9 13.03 5.26 -17.76
N MET A 10 12.96 5.61 -16.47
CA MET A 10 13.35 4.73 -15.38
C MET A 10 12.15 3.93 -14.84
N GLU A 11 12.48 2.78 -14.27
CA GLU A 11 11.55 1.92 -13.54
C GLU A 11 11.96 1.84 -12.07
N TYR A 12 10.98 1.93 -11.18
CA TYR A 12 11.16 1.87 -9.74
C TYR A 12 10.25 0.80 -9.15
N SER A 13 10.79 -0.02 -8.27
CA SER A 13 10.04 -1.09 -7.60
C SER A 13 10.04 -0.85 -6.09
N TYR A 14 8.86 -0.92 -5.50
CA TYR A 14 8.64 -0.73 -4.07
C TYR A 14 7.74 -1.82 -3.53
N THR A 15 7.89 -2.12 -2.25
CA THR A 15 6.88 -2.87 -1.50
C THR A 15 5.98 -1.86 -0.80
N TYR A 16 4.69 -1.92 -1.10
CA TYR A 16 3.64 -1.14 -0.46
C TYR A 16 3.06 -1.92 0.71
N TYR A 17 2.82 -1.22 1.81
CA TYR A 17 2.11 -1.73 2.97
C TYR A 17 1.18 -0.63 3.48
N GLY A 18 -0.09 -0.98 3.71
CA GLY A 18 -1.07 -0.06 4.25
C GLY A 18 -2.05 -0.80 5.15
N GLU A 19 -2.44 -0.19 6.26
CA GLU A 19 -3.31 -0.80 7.24
C GLU A 19 -4.29 0.21 7.82
N VAL A 20 -5.46 -0.29 8.20
CA VAL A 20 -6.50 0.46 8.89
C VAL A 20 -7.04 -0.41 10.02
N TRP A 21 -7.10 0.16 11.22
CA TRP A 21 -7.62 -0.53 12.39
C TRP A 21 -8.56 0.38 13.18
N VAL A 22 -9.45 -0.26 13.93
CA VAL A 22 -10.43 0.38 14.80
C VAL A 22 -10.39 -0.29 16.17
N GLY A 23 -10.56 0.51 17.22
CA GLY A 23 -10.64 0.03 18.60
C GLY A 23 -10.92 1.17 19.57
N ILE A 24 -11.08 0.82 20.85
CA ILE A 24 -11.24 1.78 21.95
C ILE A 24 -10.07 1.57 22.93
N PRO A 25 -8.87 2.11 22.62
CA PRO A 25 -7.64 1.77 23.33
C PRO A 25 -7.69 2.07 24.83
N ASP A 26 -8.47 3.08 25.22
CA ASP A 26 -8.58 3.55 26.60
C ASP A 26 -9.40 2.61 27.51
N VAL A 27 -10.27 1.78 26.93
CA VAL A 27 -11.09 0.81 27.68
C VAL A 27 -10.44 -0.58 27.65
N ARG A 28 -9.94 -0.97 26.48
CA ARG A 28 -9.19 -2.19 26.27
C ARG A 28 -8.20 -1.95 25.15
N LYS A 29 -6.96 -2.38 25.33
CA LYS A 29 -5.94 -2.34 24.28
C LYS A 29 -6.22 -3.38 23.19
N GLN A 30 -7.44 -3.51 22.70
CA GLN A 30 -7.81 -4.44 21.64
C GLN A 30 -8.25 -3.66 20.40
N VAL A 31 -7.78 -4.09 19.23
CA VAL A 31 -8.15 -3.54 17.93
C VAL A 31 -8.56 -4.65 16.97
N SER A 32 -9.34 -4.27 15.97
CA SER A 32 -9.58 -5.07 14.79
C SER A 32 -9.29 -4.23 13.56
N GLY A 33 -8.68 -4.82 12.55
CA GLY A 33 -8.24 -4.11 11.37
C GLY A 33 -8.03 -5.01 10.19
N VAL A 34 -7.72 -4.37 9.08
CA VAL A 34 -7.32 -4.99 7.82
C VAL A 34 -6.04 -4.33 7.35
N ALA A 35 -5.20 -5.11 6.68
CA ALA A 35 -4.03 -4.59 6.02
C ALA A 35 -3.94 -5.12 4.59
N VAL A 36 -3.21 -4.37 3.78
CA VAL A 36 -2.87 -4.73 2.42
C VAL A 36 -1.37 -4.64 2.24
N ARG A 37 -0.82 -5.54 1.42
CA ARG A 37 0.57 -5.49 1.01
C ARG A 37 0.70 -5.90 -0.45
N GLY A 38 1.71 -5.38 -1.12
CA GLY A 38 1.98 -5.75 -2.50
C GLY A 38 3.21 -5.07 -3.05
N ASP A 39 3.78 -5.67 -4.08
CA ASP A 39 4.89 -5.07 -4.82
C ASP A 39 4.33 -4.23 -5.95
N ILE A 40 4.75 -2.96 -6.01
CA ILE A 40 4.31 -1.99 -7.00
C ILE A 40 5.51 -1.52 -7.83
N THR A 41 5.32 -1.47 -9.13
CA THR A 41 6.28 -0.90 -10.08
C THR A 41 5.76 0.41 -10.62
N PHE A 42 6.62 1.43 -10.66
CA PHE A 42 6.38 2.71 -11.30
C PHE A 42 7.30 2.87 -12.50
N GLN A 43 6.73 3.18 -13.66
CA GLN A 43 7.46 3.54 -14.87
C GLN A 43 7.23 5.01 -15.17
N VAL A 44 8.30 5.80 -15.21
CA VAL A 44 8.24 7.23 -15.51
C VAL A 44 8.25 7.40 -17.03
N ILE A 45 7.09 7.72 -17.60
CA ILE A 45 6.91 7.85 -19.06
C ILE A 45 7.35 9.24 -19.51
N ASP A 46 7.05 10.27 -18.71
CA ASP A 46 7.37 11.66 -18.98
C ASP A 46 7.58 12.40 -17.64
N VAL A 47 7.97 13.68 -17.71
CA VAL A 47 8.24 14.53 -16.54
C VAL A 47 7.09 14.59 -15.54
N ASP A 48 5.85 14.44 -16.00
CA ASP A 48 4.64 14.49 -15.18
C ASP A 48 3.82 13.19 -15.22
N ARG A 49 4.17 12.21 -16.06
CA ARG A 49 3.35 11.03 -16.32
C ARG A 49 4.02 9.75 -15.83
N VAL A 50 3.35 9.08 -14.89
CA VAL A 50 3.80 7.80 -14.32
C VAL A 50 2.76 6.73 -14.55
N LEU A 51 3.21 5.54 -14.94
CA LEU A 51 2.41 4.32 -14.97
C LEU A 51 2.76 3.47 -13.76
N ALA A 52 1.76 3.15 -12.95
CA ALA A 52 1.88 2.25 -11.82
C ALA A 52 1.24 0.90 -12.12
N LYS A 53 1.79 -0.16 -11.53
CA LYS A 53 1.20 -1.50 -11.56
C LYS A 53 1.56 -2.28 -10.30
N PHE A 54 0.56 -2.87 -9.66
CA PHE A 54 0.80 -3.91 -8.65
C PHE A 54 1.14 -5.24 -9.34
N ASN A 55 2.24 -5.86 -8.92
CA ASN A 55 2.66 -7.20 -9.37
C ASN A 55 2.16 -8.29 -8.42
N SER A 56 1.93 -7.93 -7.17
CA SER A 56 1.32 -8.75 -6.13
C SER A 56 0.37 -7.87 -5.31
N PHE A 57 -0.70 -8.45 -4.79
CA PHE A 57 -1.61 -7.76 -3.87
C PHE A 57 -2.29 -8.78 -2.96
N GLU A 58 -2.04 -8.67 -1.66
CA GLU A 58 -2.59 -9.53 -0.63
C GLU A 58 -3.29 -8.69 0.43
N VAL A 59 -4.32 -9.27 1.02
CA VAL A 59 -5.05 -8.72 2.15
C VAL A 59 -4.83 -9.62 3.36
N GLY A 60 -4.71 -9.01 4.52
CA GLY A 60 -4.64 -9.69 5.80
C GLY A 60 -5.57 -9.04 6.80
N ASP A 61 -5.85 -9.73 7.88
CA ASP A 61 -6.68 -9.24 8.96
C ASP A 61 -5.93 -9.22 10.29
N MET A 62 -6.41 -8.39 11.19
CA MET A 62 -5.92 -8.32 12.56
C MET A 62 -7.12 -8.31 13.50
N ASN A 63 -7.04 -9.12 14.55
CA ASN A 63 -7.86 -8.98 15.73
C ASN A 63 -7.03 -9.37 16.95
N GLY A 64 -6.68 -8.40 17.79
CA GLY A 64 -5.80 -8.67 18.89
C GLY A 64 -5.47 -7.45 19.72
N ASP A 65 -4.56 -7.65 20.65
CA ASP A 65 -4.12 -6.57 21.53
C ASP A 65 -3.11 -5.65 20.80
N LEU A 66 -3.22 -4.34 21.05
CA LEU A 66 -2.27 -3.35 20.58
C LEU A 66 -0.91 -3.59 21.24
N PRO A 67 0.18 -3.62 20.46
CA PRO A 67 1.52 -3.61 21.02
C PRO A 67 1.72 -2.37 21.89
N CYS A 68 2.56 -2.49 22.93
CA CYS A 68 2.94 -1.35 23.77
C CYS A 68 3.74 -0.30 23.00
N ASP A 69 4.43 -0.73 21.94
CA ASP A 69 5.09 0.13 20.98
C ASP A 69 4.09 0.58 19.91
N ARG A 70 3.89 1.89 19.80
CA ARG A 70 2.93 2.48 18.84
C ARG A 70 3.48 2.52 17.41
N ASP A 71 4.80 2.40 17.27
CA ASP A 71 5.48 2.39 15.98
C ASP A 71 5.74 0.97 15.47
N ALA A 72 5.43 -0.04 16.29
CA ALA A 72 5.52 -1.44 15.88
C ALA A 72 4.47 -1.77 14.82
N GLN A 73 4.89 -2.45 13.77
CA GLN A 73 3.99 -3.03 12.79
C GLN A 73 3.03 -3.99 13.48
N LEU A 74 1.74 -3.87 13.17
CA LEU A 74 0.73 -4.71 13.80
C LEU A 74 0.85 -6.16 13.31
N PRO A 75 0.55 -7.15 14.17
CA PRO A 75 0.61 -8.56 13.82
C PRO A 75 -0.57 -8.95 12.93
N VAL A 76 -0.52 -8.56 11.66
CA VAL A 76 -1.51 -8.96 10.65
C VAL A 76 -1.29 -10.41 10.27
N GLU A 77 -2.39 -11.17 10.28
CA GLU A 77 -2.43 -12.59 9.98
C GLU A 77 -3.24 -12.85 8.70
N ASN A 78 -3.33 -14.14 8.32
CA ASN A 78 -4.16 -14.65 7.22
C ASN A 78 -3.99 -13.93 5.87
N TRP A 79 -2.74 -13.60 5.52
CA TRP A 79 -2.42 -13.04 4.21
C TRP A 79 -2.91 -13.94 3.07
N ALA A 80 -3.79 -13.39 2.24
CA ALA A 80 -4.38 -14.09 1.10
C ALA A 80 -4.56 -13.13 -0.08
N PRO A 81 -4.64 -13.65 -1.32
CA PRO A 81 -5.06 -12.85 -2.47
C PRO A 81 -6.41 -12.19 -2.23
N PHE A 82 -6.63 -11.04 -2.88
CA PHE A 82 -7.92 -10.34 -2.78
C PHE A 82 -9.08 -11.29 -3.17
N PRO A 83 -10.12 -11.43 -2.32
CA PRO A 83 -11.08 -12.52 -2.44
C PRO A 83 -12.00 -12.42 -3.66
N ASP A 84 -12.30 -11.19 -4.13
CA ASP A 84 -13.10 -10.99 -5.34
C ASP A 84 -12.18 -10.97 -6.59
N PRO A 85 -12.34 -11.89 -7.56
CA PRO A 85 -11.47 -11.96 -8.74
C PRO A 85 -11.58 -10.75 -9.68
N LYS A 86 -12.72 -10.05 -9.73
CA LYS A 86 -12.89 -8.87 -10.57
C LYS A 86 -12.16 -7.69 -9.97
N ASP A 87 -12.31 -7.47 -8.67
CA ASP A 87 -11.62 -6.40 -7.96
C ASP A 87 -10.11 -6.67 -7.91
N ALA A 88 -9.71 -7.92 -7.68
CA ALA A 88 -8.31 -8.34 -7.76
C ALA A 88 -7.70 -7.99 -9.12
N LYS A 89 -8.43 -8.25 -10.21
CA LYS A 89 -7.99 -7.88 -11.55
C LYS A 89 -7.88 -6.36 -11.70
N THR A 90 -8.87 -5.60 -11.25
CA THR A 90 -8.84 -4.14 -11.32
C THR A 90 -7.66 -3.53 -10.57
N ILE A 91 -7.29 -4.09 -9.41
CA ILE A 91 -6.13 -3.64 -8.62
C ILE A 91 -4.80 -3.95 -9.34
N LEU A 92 -4.71 -5.09 -10.02
CA LEU A 92 -3.51 -5.53 -10.74
C LEU A 92 -3.38 -4.92 -12.15
N ASP A 93 -4.46 -4.34 -12.68
CA ASP A 93 -4.42 -3.60 -13.94
C ASP A 93 -3.59 -2.31 -13.77
N PRO A 94 -2.75 -1.96 -14.75
CA PRO A 94 -1.89 -0.79 -14.65
C PRO A 94 -2.72 0.50 -14.70
N PHE A 95 -2.36 1.48 -13.87
CA PHE A 95 -3.04 2.77 -13.80
C PHE A 95 -2.06 3.93 -13.97
N ARG A 96 -2.57 5.05 -14.50
CA ARG A 96 -1.77 6.25 -14.75
C ARG A 96 -2.13 7.32 -13.74
N PHE A 97 -1.14 8.06 -13.29
CA PHE A 97 -1.34 9.27 -12.52
C PHE A 97 -0.34 10.33 -12.95
N ASN A 98 -0.72 11.59 -12.72
CA ASN A 98 0.15 12.72 -12.95
C ASN A 98 0.83 13.13 -11.64
N MET A 99 2.13 13.35 -11.68
CA MET A 99 2.84 13.97 -10.57
C MET A 99 2.45 15.46 -10.51
N ILE A 100 2.08 15.94 -9.33
CA ILE A 100 1.82 17.36 -9.10
C ILE A 100 3.08 17.91 -8.42
N ASP A 101 3.71 18.93 -9.01
CA ASP A 101 4.72 19.73 -8.32
C ASP A 101 4.07 20.32 -7.06
N VAL A 102 4.46 19.85 -5.87
CA VAL A 102 4.09 20.51 -4.61
C VAL A 102 5.12 21.61 -4.37
N PRO A 103 4.73 22.91 -4.35
CA PRO A 103 5.64 24.04 -4.23
C PRO A 103 6.48 24.04 -2.94
#